data_AF-A0A2V7AE28-F1
#
_entry.id   AF-A0A2V7AE28-F1
#
_cell.length_a   1.000
_cell.length_b   1.000
_cell.length_c   1.000
_cell.angle_alpha   90.00
_cell.angle_beta   90.00
_cell.angle_gamma   90.00
#
_symmetry.space_group_name_H-M   'P 1'
#
loop_
_entity.id
_entity.type
_entity.pdbx_description
1 polymer ?
#
loop_
_entity_poly.entity_id
_entity_poly.type
_entity_poly.pdbx_seq_one_letter_code
_entity_poly.pdbx_strand_id
1 'polypeptide(L)'
;MRLWLTALVVGILLAGTSAGAAFAQDANAHWYNKDAQTGKFSVILNVPDGTDAILAVAREKGVNTTVLGILADLTFERKVLSCAPLQCFPPSILLGIDKDMNGRYEADDFAWQWSLASGGPGGADPALLHGDTFLQCENATSLTGTDVAFVLVNVYATYFCYSPNLAGTDYALTYATLSFYQAGAGIPAGILPASSVLALKVLAGGSPSWMNFSALVDNVTMGGSTRIDEPNNSRSHFEHVTSK
;
A
#
# COMPACT_ATOMS: atom_id res chain seq x y z
N MET A 1 52.89 -48.21 -20.14
CA MET A 1 51.44 -48.19 -19.85
C MET A 1 51.20 -47.41 -18.58
N ARG A 2 50.38 -46.35 -18.70
CA ARG A 2 49.54 -45.70 -17.67
C ARG A 2 50.22 -44.98 -16.49
N LEU A 3 50.35 -43.66 -16.67
CA LEU A 3 50.13 -42.63 -15.64
C LEU A 3 48.81 -42.87 -14.90
N TRP A 4 48.79 -42.65 -13.59
CA TRP A 4 47.57 -42.26 -12.87
C TRP A 4 47.87 -41.06 -11.98
N LEU A 5 47.36 -39.92 -12.45
CA LEU A 5 47.27 -38.63 -11.78
C LEU A 5 45.98 -38.66 -10.96
N THR A 6 46.03 -38.58 -9.64
CA THR A 6 44.84 -38.38 -8.80
C THR A 6 44.48 -36.90 -8.82
N ALA A 7 43.52 -36.54 -9.68
CA ALA A 7 42.92 -35.21 -9.69
C ALA A 7 41.92 -35.09 -8.51
N LEU A 8 42.25 -34.20 -7.57
CA LEU A 8 41.34 -33.73 -6.54
C LEU A 8 40.26 -32.85 -7.19
N VAL A 9 39.05 -33.39 -7.36
CA VAL A 9 37.90 -32.61 -7.82
C VAL A 9 37.38 -31.78 -6.63
N VAL A 10 37.82 -30.53 -6.56
CA VAL A 10 37.17 -29.51 -5.73
C VAL A 10 35.88 -29.11 -6.44
N GLY A 11 34.76 -29.65 -5.97
CA GLY A 11 33.44 -29.21 -6.38
C GLY A 11 33.21 -27.78 -5.88
N ILE A 12 33.36 -26.80 -6.78
CA ILE A 12 32.95 -25.42 -6.53
C ILE A 12 31.43 -25.40 -6.51
N LEU A 13 30.86 -25.28 -5.31
CA LEU A 13 29.49 -24.81 -5.11
C LEU A 13 29.38 -23.42 -5.73
N LEU A 14 28.71 -23.33 -6.89
CA LEU A 14 28.16 -22.07 -7.37
C LEU A 14 26.94 -21.74 -6.49
N ALA A 15 27.22 -21.18 -5.31
CA ALA A 15 26.23 -20.40 -4.59
C ALA A 15 25.99 -19.14 -5.42
N GLY A 16 24.95 -19.15 -6.24
CA GLY A 16 24.36 -17.94 -6.78
C GLY A 16 23.72 -17.16 -5.64
N THR A 17 24.54 -16.48 -4.84
CA THR A 17 24.03 -15.43 -3.97
C THR A 17 23.82 -14.20 -4.86
N SER A 18 22.61 -14.09 -5.42
CA SER A 18 22.08 -12.75 -5.69
C SER A 18 22.01 -12.06 -4.34
N ALA A 19 23.07 -11.34 -3.99
CA ALA A 19 23.07 -10.39 -2.90
C ALA A 19 22.08 -9.30 -3.29
N GLY A 20 20.79 -9.56 -3.03
CA GLY A 20 19.82 -8.50 -2.86
C GLY A 20 20.42 -7.59 -1.79
N ALA A 21 20.59 -6.32 -2.14
CA ALA A 21 21.00 -5.32 -1.18
C ALA A 21 20.14 -5.52 0.08
N ALA A 22 20.80 -5.71 1.22
CA ALA A 22 20.11 -5.65 2.50
C ALA A 22 19.56 -4.22 2.61
N PHE A 23 18.30 -4.04 2.20
CA PHE A 23 17.55 -2.85 2.50
C PHE A 23 17.46 -2.75 4.02
N ALA A 24 17.52 -1.51 4.53
CA ALA A 24 17.67 -1.19 5.94
C ALA A 24 16.81 -2.07 6.86
N GLN A 25 17.36 -2.44 8.01
CA GLN A 25 16.66 -3.22 9.05
C GLN A 25 15.47 -2.48 9.67
N ASP A 26 15.31 -1.20 9.36
CA ASP A 26 14.23 -0.35 9.86
C ASP A 26 13.18 -0.08 8.78
N ALA A 27 11.92 -0.09 9.20
CA ALA A 27 10.80 0.30 8.36
C ALA A 27 10.95 1.78 7.96
N ASN A 28 10.97 2.07 6.65
CA ASN A 28 11.13 3.44 6.15
C ASN A 28 10.43 3.68 4.81
N ALA A 29 9.97 4.91 4.62
CA ALA A 29 9.48 5.42 3.36
C ALA A 29 10.23 6.71 3.01
N HIS A 30 10.77 6.81 1.80
CA HIS A 30 11.47 8.01 1.35
C HIS A 30 11.48 8.12 -0.18
N TRP A 31 11.80 9.32 -0.68
CA TRP A 31 12.03 9.53 -2.10
C TRP A 31 13.36 8.91 -2.53
N TYR A 32 13.31 8.07 -3.57
CA TYR A 32 14.41 7.33 -4.14
C TYR A 32 14.76 7.88 -5.52
N ASN A 33 16.03 8.25 -5.72
CA ASN A 33 16.49 9.00 -6.90
C ASN A 33 17.40 8.20 -7.84
N LYS A 34 17.57 6.89 -7.60
CA LYS A 34 18.44 6.04 -8.43
C LYS A 34 17.67 5.20 -9.45
N ASP A 35 16.37 5.06 -9.27
CA ASP A 35 15.48 4.30 -10.14
C ASP A 35 14.09 4.94 -10.07
N ALA A 36 13.55 5.29 -11.23
CA ALA A 36 12.23 5.90 -11.36
C ALA A 36 11.60 5.49 -12.69
N GLN A 37 10.29 5.25 -12.68
CA GLN A 37 9.56 4.93 -13.91
C GLN A 37 9.27 6.19 -14.70
N THR A 38 8.89 7.25 -13.99
CA THR A 38 8.65 8.59 -14.53
C THR A 38 9.51 9.61 -13.78
N GLY A 39 9.93 10.65 -14.48
CA GLY A 39 10.67 11.75 -13.83
C GLY A 39 12.04 11.35 -13.26
N LYS A 40 12.36 11.91 -12.10
CA LYS A 40 13.66 11.76 -11.40
C LYS A 40 13.60 10.92 -10.12
N PHE A 41 12.41 10.64 -9.59
CA PHE A 41 12.28 10.02 -8.28
C PHE A 41 11.04 9.11 -8.20
N SER A 42 11.20 7.95 -7.56
CA SER A 42 10.07 7.15 -7.05
C SER A 42 10.01 7.22 -5.52
N VAL A 43 8.94 6.73 -4.91
CA VAL A 43 8.92 6.43 -3.47
C VAL A 43 9.38 5.01 -3.26
N ILE A 44 10.32 4.79 -2.35
CA ILE A 44 10.58 3.45 -1.82
C ILE A 44 9.79 3.25 -0.54
N LEU A 45 9.07 2.13 -0.46
CA LEU A 45 8.40 1.62 0.74
C LEU A 45 9.16 0.37 1.20
N ASN A 46 9.80 0.42 2.36
CA ASN A 46 10.59 -0.68 2.91
C ASN A 46 10.03 -1.14 4.27
N VAL A 47 9.49 -2.34 4.34
CA VAL A 47 8.90 -2.97 5.52
C VAL A 47 9.68 -4.27 5.85
N PRO A 48 10.63 -4.23 6.78
CA PRO A 48 11.35 -5.42 7.24
C PRO A 48 10.43 -6.40 7.98
N ASP A 49 9.52 -5.86 8.78
CA ASP A 49 8.50 -6.59 9.53
C ASP A 49 7.17 -5.82 9.48
N GLY A 50 6.15 -6.47 8.93
CA GLY A 50 4.83 -5.89 8.74
C GLY A 50 3.88 -6.10 9.91
N THR A 51 4.25 -6.88 10.94
CA THR A 51 3.40 -7.05 12.14
C THR A 51 3.24 -5.77 12.92
N ASP A 52 4.32 -4.99 12.98
CA ASP A 52 4.45 -3.88 13.93
C ASP A 52 4.64 -2.52 13.26
N ALA A 53 4.57 -2.44 11.93
CA ALA A 53 4.72 -1.20 11.20
C ALA A 53 3.77 -1.11 10.00
N ILE A 54 3.19 0.07 9.81
CA ILE A 54 2.61 0.52 8.54
C ILE A 54 3.38 1.74 8.08
N LEU A 55 3.74 1.75 6.80
CA LEU A 55 4.38 2.86 6.13
C LEU A 55 3.52 3.31 4.96
N ALA A 56 3.41 4.61 4.78
CA ALA A 56 2.73 5.16 3.61
C ALA A 56 3.42 6.39 3.06
N VAL A 57 3.30 6.59 1.75
CA VAL A 57 3.32 7.92 1.17
C VAL A 57 1.88 8.40 1.03
N ALA A 58 1.58 9.54 1.63
CA ALA A 58 0.25 10.08 1.76
C ALA A 58 0.14 11.43 1.08
N ARG A 59 -1.05 11.73 0.54
CA ARG A 59 -1.41 13.03 0.00
C ARG A 59 -2.81 13.39 0.46
N GLU A 60 -2.87 14.29 1.42
CA GLU A 60 -4.11 14.82 2.00
C GLU A 60 -4.48 16.21 1.45
N LYS A 61 -3.58 16.86 0.70
CA LYS A 61 -3.81 18.17 0.09
C LYS A 61 -3.85 18.10 -1.43
N GLY A 62 -4.88 18.71 -2.01
CA GLY A 62 -5.09 18.74 -3.47
C GLY A 62 -5.62 17.43 -4.04
N VAL A 63 -6.14 16.56 -3.17
CA VAL A 63 -7.12 15.53 -3.53
C VAL A 63 -8.49 16.14 -3.26
N ASN A 64 -9.33 16.21 -4.29
CA ASN A 64 -10.71 16.64 -4.20
C ASN A 64 -11.43 16.02 -5.39
N THR A 65 -12.03 14.87 -5.15
CA THR A 65 -12.88 14.16 -6.11
C THR A 65 -13.98 13.45 -5.32
N THR A 66 -14.87 12.74 -5.99
CA THR A 66 -15.83 11.85 -5.33
C THR A 66 -15.45 10.40 -5.59
N VAL A 67 -16.02 9.46 -4.82
CA VAL A 67 -15.84 8.02 -5.09
C VAL A 67 -16.15 7.69 -6.56
N LEU A 68 -17.26 8.20 -7.09
CA LEU A 68 -17.63 8.09 -8.50
C LEU A 68 -16.66 8.84 -9.43
N GLY A 69 -16.18 10.01 -9.01
CA GLY A 69 -15.26 10.86 -9.77
C GLY A 69 -13.85 10.29 -9.94
N ILE A 70 -13.46 9.25 -9.19
CA ILE A 70 -12.24 8.48 -9.47
C ILE A 70 -12.32 7.81 -10.84
N LEU A 71 -13.53 7.43 -11.29
CA LEU A 71 -13.75 6.67 -12.53
C LEU A 71 -12.89 5.39 -12.53
N ALA A 72 -12.37 5.01 -13.71
CA ALA A 72 -11.42 3.92 -13.87
C ALA A 72 -9.95 4.36 -13.65
N ASP A 73 -9.73 5.61 -13.23
CA ASP A 73 -8.41 6.20 -13.09
C ASP A 73 -7.97 6.14 -11.63
N LEU A 74 -7.55 4.95 -11.20
CA LEU A 74 -6.76 4.75 -9.99
C LEU A 74 -5.66 3.72 -10.31
N THR A 75 -4.46 4.21 -10.59
CA THR A 75 -3.33 3.37 -11.02
C THR A 75 -2.02 3.86 -10.40
N PHE A 76 -1.02 2.99 -10.39
CA PHE A 76 0.35 3.35 -10.04
C PHE A 76 1.35 2.42 -10.73
N GLU A 77 2.60 2.85 -10.82
CA GLU A 77 3.72 2.04 -11.31
C GLU A 77 4.46 1.43 -10.12
N ARG A 78 4.71 0.12 -10.18
CA ARG A 78 5.33 -0.62 -9.08
C ARG A 78 6.57 -1.36 -9.55
N LYS A 79 7.62 -1.38 -8.73
CA LYS A 79 8.71 -2.34 -8.87
C LYS A 79 9.09 -2.94 -7.52
N VAL A 80 8.71 -4.19 -7.28
CA VAL A 80 9.09 -4.94 -6.07
C VAL A 80 10.57 -5.32 -6.12
N LEU A 81 11.31 -4.90 -5.10
CA LEU A 81 12.74 -5.12 -4.93
C LEU A 81 13.04 -6.30 -4.00
N SER A 82 12.20 -6.52 -2.98
CA SER A 82 12.29 -7.66 -2.09
C SER A 82 10.90 -8.17 -1.67
N CYS A 83 10.80 -9.49 -1.54
CA CYS A 83 9.57 -10.22 -1.28
C CYS A 83 9.93 -11.51 -0.54
N ALA A 84 9.87 -11.52 0.79
CA ALA A 84 10.15 -12.73 1.58
C ALA A 84 9.23 -12.85 2.80
N PRO A 85 8.46 -13.93 2.99
CA PRO A 85 8.51 -15.21 2.27
C PRO A 85 8.11 -15.07 0.79
N LEU A 86 8.32 -16.12 -0.02
CA LEU A 86 8.13 -16.13 -1.48
C LEU A 86 6.78 -15.59 -1.98
N GLN A 87 5.82 -15.42 -1.07
CA GLN A 87 4.58 -14.69 -1.27
C GLN A 87 4.58 -13.42 -0.41
N CYS A 88 4.57 -12.27 -1.06
CA CYS A 88 4.36 -10.98 -0.43
C CYS A 88 3.16 -10.29 -1.06
N PHE A 89 2.55 -9.36 -0.34
CA PHE A 89 1.44 -8.59 -0.88
C PHE A 89 1.98 -7.29 -1.49
N PRO A 90 1.47 -6.86 -2.65
CA PRO A 90 1.86 -5.58 -3.23
C PRO A 90 1.41 -4.42 -2.33
N PRO A 91 1.87 -3.18 -2.62
CA PRO A 91 1.37 -2.01 -1.91
C PRO A 91 -0.15 -1.89 -2.04
N SER A 92 -0.79 -1.49 -0.94
CA SER A 92 -2.22 -1.19 -0.86
C SER A 92 -2.46 0.31 -1.04
N ILE A 93 -3.72 0.66 -1.34
CA ILE A 93 -4.17 2.05 -1.44
C ILE A 93 -5.18 2.33 -0.34
N LEU A 94 -5.06 3.48 0.32
CA LEU A 94 -6.10 4.01 1.20
C LEU A 94 -6.65 5.31 0.61
N LEU A 95 -7.98 5.38 0.51
CA LEU A 95 -8.73 6.56 0.09
C LEU A 95 -9.47 7.12 1.30
N GLY A 96 -9.08 8.31 1.74
CA GLY A 96 -9.75 8.99 2.85
C GLY A 96 -11.05 9.63 2.39
N ILE A 97 -12.16 9.26 3.03
CA ILE A 97 -13.51 9.66 2.68
C ILE A 97 -14.05 10.61 3.74
N ASP A 98 -14.41 11.81 3.31
CA ASP A 98 -15.14 12.79 4.12
C ASP A 98 -16.61 12.32 4.23
N LYS A 99 -16.91 11.68 5.36
CA LYS A 99 -18.21 11.02 5.58
C LYS A 99 -19.20 11.99 6.24
N ASP A 100 -18.73 12.87 7.12
CA ASP A 100 -19.56 13.85 7.79
C ASP A 100 -19.81 15.11 6.94
N MET A 101 -19.15 15.22 5.79
CA MET A 101 -19.25 16.28 4.79
C MET A 101 -18.76 17.63 5.30
N ASN A 102 -17.80 17.64 6.23
CA ASN A 102 -17.24 18.85 6.79
C ASN A 102 -16.14 19.49 5.89
N GLY A 103 -15.76 18.82 4.80
CA GLY A 103 -14.75 19.27 3.83
C GLY A 103 -13.31 19.00 4.24
N ARG A 104 -13.08 18.15 5.23
CA ARG A 104 -11.76 17.73 5.74
C ARG A 104 -11.72 16.21 5.86
N TYR A 105 -10.51 15.69 5.94
CA TYR A 105 -10.27 14.29 6.30
C TYR A 105 -9.45 14.30 7.58
N GLU A 106 -10.04 13.81 8.66
CA GLU A 106 -9.51 13.92 10.01
C GLU A 106 -9.27 12.54 10.66
N ALA A 107 -9.63 11.44 9.99
CA ALA A 107 -9.44 10.10 10.52
C ALA A 107 -7.96 9.73 10.74
N ASP A 108 -7.66 9.20 11.93
CA ASP A 108 -6.40 8.55 12.27
C ASP A 108 -6.43 7.09 11.78
N ASP A 109 -6.52 6.89 10.47
CA ASP A 109 -6.82 5.60 9.83
C ASP A 109 -5.92 4.45 10.30
N PHE A 110 -4.60 4.61 10.33
CA PHE A 110 -3.72 3.53 10.79
C PHE A 110 -3.86 3.26 12.30
N ALA A 111 -4.02 4.30 13.13
CA ALA A 111 -4.31 4.12 14.55
C ALA A 111 -5.60 3.32 14.77
N TRP A 112 -6.64 3.63 13.98
CA TRP A 112 -7.88 2.88 13.97
C TRP A 112 -7.64 1.41 13.58
N GLN A 113 -6.82 1.14 12.56
CA GLN A 113 -6.48 -0.24 12.15
C GLN A 113 -5.79 -1.03 13.26
N TRP A 114 -4.84 -0.45 14.00
CA TRP A 114 -4.23 -1.14 15.14
C TRP A 114 -5.17 -1.34 16.33
N SER A 115 -6.16 -0.47 16.49
CA SER A 115 -7.15 -0.66 17.55
C SER A 115 -7.96 -1.96 17.35
N LEU A 116 -8.18 -2.41 16.11
CA LEU A 116 -8.76 -3.74 15.82
C LEU A 116 -7.90 -4.89 16.35
N ALA A 117 -6.59 -4.82 16.13
CA ALA A 117 -5.65 -5.88 16.50
C ALA A 117 -5.57 -6.06 18.03
N SER A 118 -5.78 -4.99 18.80
CA SER A 118 -5.75 -5.01 20.26
C SER A 118 -7.11 -5.32 20.91
N GLY A 119 -8.24 -5.06 20.23
CA GLY A 119 -9.59 -5.25 20.78
C GLY A 119 -10.35 -6.50 20.31
N GLY A 120 -9.89 -7.19 19.27
CA GLY A 120 -10.63 -8.29 18.62
C GLY A 120 -11.79 -7.78 17.73
N PRO A 121 -12.65 -8.67 17.20
CA PRO A 121 -13.81 -8.27 16.39
C PRO A 121 -14.73 -7.31 17.15
N GLY A 122 -15.12 -6.20 16.51
CA GLY A 122 -15.85 -5.11 17.15
C GLY A 122 -15.03 -4.25 18.13
N GLY A 123 -13.71 -4.42 18.17
CA GLY A 123 -12.80 -3.78 19.12
C GLY A 123 -12.11 -2.50 18.61
N ALA A 124 -12.37 -2.07 17.37
CA ALA A 124 -11.80 -0.81 16.90
C ALA A 124 -12.39 0.37 17.68
N ASP A 125 -11.57 1.39 17.95
CA ASP A 125 -12.01 2.63 18.57
C ASP A 125 -12.60 3.59 17.51
N PRO A 126 -13.93 3.76 17.44
CA PRO A 126 -14.54 4.63 16.43
C PRO A 126 -14.15 6.10 16.58
N ALA A 127 -13.68 6.52 17.76
CA ALA A 127 -13.26 7.89 17.99
C ALA A 127 -12.05 8.27 17.10
N LEU A 128 -11.24 7.29 16.71
CA LEU A 128 -10.09 7.50 15.82
C LEU A 128 -10.51 7.83 14.38
N LEU A 129 -11.77 7.62 14.00
CA LEU A 129 -12.27 8.04 12.69
C LEU A 129 -12.72 9.49 12.64
N HIS A 130 -12.93 10.14 13.80
CA HIS A 130 -13.33 11.56 13.90
C HIS A 130 -14.55 11.96 13.04
N GLY A 131 -15.46 11.02 12.76
CA GLY A 131 -16.65 11.23 11.92
C GLY A 131 -16.46 10.83 10.45
N ASP A 132 -15.21 10.69 10.00
CA ASP A 132 -14.83 10.27 8.66
C ASP A 132 -14.81 8.76 8.48
N THR A 133 -14.38 8.31 7.31
CA THR A 133 -14.09 6.90 7.04
C THR A 133 -13.09 6.76 5.91
N PHE A 134 -12.73 5.54 5.53
CA PHE A 134 -11.81 5.30 4.43
C PHE A 134 -12.18 4.04 3.65
N LEU A 135 -11.68 3.96 2.41
CA LEU A 135 -11.61 2.72 1.65
C LEU A 135 -10.16 2.26 1.61
N GLN A 136 -9.87 1.07 2.12
CA GLN A 136 -8.60 0.41 1.91
C GLN A 136 -8.75 -0.62 0.81
N CYS A 137 -8.04 -0.43 -0.28
CA CYS A 137 -8.00 -1.30 -1.43
C CYS A 137 -6.69 -2.07 -1.45
N GLU A 138 -6.77 -3.39 -1.50
CA GLU A 138 -5.62 -4.29 -1.53
C GLU A 138 -5.75 -5.31 -2.66
N ASN A 139 -4.63 -5.93 -3.01
CA ASN A 139 -4.65 -7.02 -3.97
C ASN A 139 -5.07 -8.31 -3.29
N ALA A 140 -6.11 -8.96 -3.80
CA ALA A 140 -6.58 -10.24 -3.28
C ALA A 140 -5.58 -11.40 -3.47
N THR A 141 -4.60 -11.23 -4.37
CA THR A 141 -3.58 -12.24 -4.66
C THR A 141 -2.18 -11.72 -4.32
N SER A 142 -1.39 -12.58 -3.67
CA SER A 142 0.02 -12.31 -3.40
C SER A 142 0.88 -12.35 -4.67
N LEU A 143 2.00 -11.65 -4.65
CA LEU A 143 3.04 -11.72 -5.65
C LEU A 143 3.92 -12.94 -5.41
N THR A 144 4.43 -13.54 -6.49
CA THR A 144 5.31 -14.72 -6.42
C THR A 144 6.80 -14.37 -6.44
N GLY A 145 7.15 -13.09 -6.23
CA GLY A 145 8.54 -12.64 -6.25
C GLY A 145 8.69 -11.14 -6.54
N THR A 146 9.91 -10.78 -6.94
CA THR A 146 10.31 -9.41 -7.29
C THR A 146 9.95 -9.08 -8.74
N ASP A 147 9.88 -7.78 -9.04
CA ASP A 147 9.62 -7.30 -10.40
C ASP A 147 10.95 -7.03 -11.12
N VAL A 148 11.06 -7.48 -12.38
CA VAL A 148 12.25 -7.25 -13.22
C VAL A 148 12.28 -5.82 -13.78
N ALA A 149 11.11 -5.23 -13.96
CA ALA A 149 10.88 -3.87 -14.44
C ALA A 149 9.64 -3.29 -13.73
N PHE A 150 9.36 -2.00 -13.91
CA PHE A 150 8.11 -1.43 -13.41
C PHE A 150 6.89 -2.09 -14.08
N VAL A 151 5.87 -2.31 -13.26
CA VAL A 151 4.60 -2.91 -13.62
C VAL A 151 3.49 -1.91 -13.32
N LEU A 152 2.70 -1.59 -14.34
CA LEU A 152 1.48 -0.80 -14.18
C LEU A 152 0.45 -1.59 -13.38
N VAL A 153 0.04 -1.05 -12.24
CA VAL A 153 -1.00 -1.59 -11.38
C VAL A 153 -2.29 -0.83 -11.61
N ASN A 154 -3.32 -1.54 -12.09
CA ASN A 154 -4.68 -1.01 -12.21
C ASN A 154 -5.49 -1.36 -10.96
N VAL A 155 -5.46 -0.49 -9.96
CA VAL A 155 -6.15 -0.69 -8.68
C VAL A 155 -7.66 -0.77 -8.91
N TYR A 156 -8.21 0.08 -9.76
CA TYR A 156 -9.64 0.08 -10.08
C TYR A 156 -10.18 -1.30 -10.47
N ALA A 157 -9.42 -2.03 -11.31
CA ALA A 157 -9.86 -3.30 -11.87
C ALA A 157 -9.38 -4.54 -11.10
N THR A 158 -8.26 -4.44 -10.36
CA THR A 158 -7.59 -5.62 -9.80
C THR A 158 -7.63 -5.70 -8.28
N TYR A 159 -7.90 -4.59 -7.60
CA TYR A 159 -7.90 -4.56 -6.14
C TYR A 159 -9.32 -4.67 -5.60
N PHE A 160 -9.42 -5.26 -4.42
CA PHE A 160 -10.64 -5.32 -3.64
C PHE A 160 -10.52 -4.37 -2.46
N CYS A 161 -11.58 -3.63 -2.21
CA CYS A 161 -11.65 -2.62 -1.19
C CYS A 161 -12.60 -3.04 -0.07
N TYR A 162 -12.29 -2.59 1.13
CA TYR A 162 -13.12 -2.66 2.32
C TYR A 162 -13.07 -1.31 3.04
N SER A 163 -14.00 -1.10 3.97
CA SER A 163 -14.09 0.12 4.78
C SER A 163 -14.40 -0.25 6.22
N PRO A 164 -14.18 0.65 7.18
CA PRO A 164 -14.88 0.59 8.46
C PRO A 164 -16.40 0.42 8.25
N ASN A 165 -17.06 -0.26 9.18
CA ASN A 165 -18.53 -0.35 9.22
C ASN A 165 -19.13 1.01 9.63
N LEU A 166 -20.46 1.14 9.59
CA LEU A 166 -21.13 2.41 9.90
C LEU A 166 -20.77 2.95 11.31
N ALA A 167 -20.60 2.04 12.27
CA ALA A 167 -20.28 2.34 13.65
C ALA A 167 -18.78 2.58 13.91
N GLY A 168 -17.91 2.29 12.94
CA GLY A 168 -16.46 2.40 13.08
C GLY A 168 -15.86 1.40 14.07
N THR A 169 -16.55 0.32 14.42
CA THR A 169 -16.08 -0.67 15.42
C THR A 169 -15.41 -1.89 14.80
N ASP A 170 -15.63 -2.11 13.51
CA ASP A 170 -15.07 -3.21 12.74
C ASP A 170 -15.01 -2.81 11.27
N TYR A 171 -14.44 -3.66 10.42
CA TYR A 171 -14.63 -3.57 8.98
C TYR A 171 -16.08 -3.91 8.59
N ALA A 172 -16.55 -3.29 7.51
CA ALA A 172 -17.79 -3.65 6.85
C ALA A 172 -17.65 -5.03 6.18
N LEU A 173 -18.75 -5.76 6.06
CA LEU A 173 -18.77 -7.06 5.37
C LEU A 173 -18.51 -6.95 3.86
N THR A 174 -18.59 -5.75 3.30
CA THR A 174 -18.33 -5.50 1.88
C THR A 174 -16.84 -5.59 1.61
N TYR A 175 -16.45 -6.56 0.77
CA TYR A 175 -15.13 -6.69 0.18
C TYR A 175 -15.29 -6.80 -1.34
N ALA A 176 -15.06 -5.71 -2.07
CA ALA A 176 -15.41 -5.60 -3.49
C ALA A 176 -14.53 -4.58 -4.22
N THR A 177 -14.48 -4.66 -5.55
CA THR A 177 -13.71 -3.70 -6.36
C THR A 177 -14.26 -2.27 -6.22
N LEU A 178 -13.44 -1.26 -6.55
CA LEU A 178 -13.85 0.15 -6.43
C LEU A 178 -15.12 0.47 -7.22
N SER A 179 -15.35 -0.18 -8.36
CA SER A 179 -16.57 -0.03 -9.16
C SER A 179 -17.86 -0.40 -8.40
N PHE A 180 -17.81 -1.32 -7.45
CA PHE A 180 -18.97 -1.66 -6.62
C PHE A 180 -19.29 -0.52 -5.64
N TYR A 181 -18.27 0.11 -5.06
CA TYR A 181 -18.44 1.29 -4.21
C TYR A 181 -18.98 2.48 -5.01
N GLN A 182 -18.50 2.67 -6.24
CA GLN A 182 -19.03 3.67 -7.17
C GLN A 182 -20.51 3.42 -7.56
N ALA A 183 -20.96 2.17 -7.50
CA ALA A 183 -22.36 1.79 -7.70
C ALA A 183 -23.21 1.82 -6.42
N GLY A 184 -22.63 2.14 -5.26
CA GLY A 184 -23.34 2.27 -3.98
C GLY A 184 -23.18 1.11 -3.00
N ALA A 185 -22.27 0.17 -3.22
CA ALA A 185 -22.02 -0.93 -2.27
C ALA A 185 -21.47 -0.46 -0.90
N GLY A 186 -20.95 0.76 -0.83
CA GLY A 186 -20.49 1.40 0.41
C GLY A 186 -21.60 2.03 1.27
N ILE A 187 -22.84 2.12 0.76
CA ILE A 187 -23.95 2.80 1.46
C ILE A 187 -24.17 2.26 2.89
N PRO A 188 -24.14 0.94 3.15
CA PRO A 188 -24.28 0.42 4.51
C PRO A 188 -23.20 0.92 5.49
N ALA A 189 -22.03 1.35 5.01
CA ALA A 189 -20.96 1.95 5.81
C ALA A 189 -21.03 3.49 5.87
N GLY A 190 -21.99 4.10 5.15
CA GLY A 190 -22.10 5.55 4.99
C GLY A 190 -21.25 6.12 3.84
N ILE A 191 -20.73 5.28 2.95
CA ILE A 191 -19.94 5.70 1.79
C ILE A 191 -20.85 5.76 0.56
N LEU A 192 -21.17 6.95 0.11
CA LEU A 192 -21.98 7.20 -1.07
C LEU A 192 -21.07 7.36 -2.31
N PRO A 193 -21.57 7.09 -3.53
CA PRO A 193 -20.84 7.42 -4.76
C PRO A 193 -20.42 8.90 -4.84
N ALA A 194 -21.20 9.79 -4.22
CA ALA A 194 -20.93 11.23 -4.16
C ALA A 194 -20.05 11.65 -2.97
N SER A 195 -19.69 10.74 -2.06
CA SER A 195 -18.81 11.06 -0.93
C SER A 195 -17.47 11.58 -1.44
N SER A 196 -16.97 12.64 -0.80
CA SER A 196 -15.71 13.28 -1.18
C SER A 196 -14.54 12.41 -0.76
N VAL A 197 -13.60 12.22 -1.68
CA VAL A 197 -12.30 11.61 -1.44
C VAL A 197 -11.33 12.77 -1.27
N LEU A 198 -10.72 12.87 -0.09
CA LEU A 198 -9.86 14.01 0.30
C LEU A 198 -8.44 13.58 0.67
N ALA A 199 -8.19 12.29 0.85
CA ALA A 199 -6.85 11.75 1.04
C ALA A 199 -6.58 10.54 0.15
N LEU A 200 -5.32 10.37 -0.23
CA LEU A 200 -4.81 9.22 -0.95
C LEU A 200 -3.50 8.78 -0.31
N LYS A 201 -3.40 7.52 0.12
CA LYS A 201 -2.18 6.94 0.66
C LYS A 201 -1.82 5.67 -0.13
N VAL A 202 -0.54 5.49 -0.44
CA VAL A 202 0.00 4.19 -0.90
C VAL A 202 0.84 3.63 0.23
N LEU A 203 0.49 2.42 0.68
CA LEU A 203 1.00 1.86 1.93
C LEU A 203 1.50 0.42 1.81
N ALA A 204 2.34 0.04 2.75
CA ALA A 204 2.79 -1.33 2.99
C ALA A 204 2.92 -1.59 4.50
N GLY A 205 2.75 -2.86 4.90
CA GLY A 205 2.77 -3.27 6.31
C GLY A 205 1.37 -3.42 6.92
N GLY A 206 1.30 -3.59 8.24
CA GLY A 206 0.04 -3.79 8.98
C GLY A 206 -0.48 -5.23 9.01
N SER A 207 0.32 -6.19 8.52
CA SER A 207 0.05 -7.63 8.62
C SER A 207 1.35 -8.42 8.59
N PRO A 208 1.40 -9.59 9.26
CA PRO A 208 2.52 -10.55 9.17
C PRO A 208 2.81 -11.05 7.75
N SER A 209 1.96 -10.74 6.76
CA SER A 209 2.18 -11.09 5.36
C SER A 209 3.12 -10.13 4.62
N TRP A 210 3.47 -8.97 5.19
CA TRP A 210 4.46 -8.04 4.66
C TRP A 210 5.79 -8.17 5.40
N MET A 211 6.47 -9.30 5.21
CA MET A 211 7.82 -9.49 5.73
C MET A 211 8.84 -9.14 4.65
N ASN A 212 9.97 -8.55 5.06
CA ASN A 212 11.11 -8.21 4.20
C ASN A 212 10.69 -7.67 2.82
N PHE A 213 9.72 -6.76 2.83
CA PHE A 213 9.06 -6.24 1.65
C PHE A 213 9.68 -4.89 1.30
N SER A 214 10.08 -4.73 0.05
CA SER A 214 10.56 -3.46 -0.47
C SER A 214 10.04 -3.25 -1.88
N ALA A 215 9.45 -2.09 -2.15
CA ALA A 215 8.96 -1.74 -3.47
C ALA A 215 9.16 -0.27 -3.78
N LEU A 216 9.44 0.02 -5.05
CA LEU A 216 9.31 1.36 -5.62
C LEU A 216 7.87 1.55 -6.08
N VAL A 217 7.33 2.72 -5.79
CA VAL A 217 6.02 3.21 -6.24
C VAL A 217 6.22 4.54 -6.95
N ASP A 218 5.64 4.65 -8.13
CA ASP A 218 5.74 5.85 -8.96
C ASP A 218 4.42 6.15 -9.69
N ASN A 219 4.31 7.37 -10.23
CA ASN A 219 3.20 7.83 -11.07
C ASN A 219 1.80 7.43 -10.56
N VAL A 220 1.51 7.71 -9.28
CA VAL A 220 0.20 7.38 -8.71
C VAL A 220 -0.83 8.34 -9.30
N THR A 221 -1.78 7.83 -10.08
CA THR A 221 -2.81 8.62 -10.75
C THR A 221 -4.17 8.37 -10.11
N MET A 222 -4.95 9.45 -9.98
CA MET A 222 -6.33 9.37 -9.50
C MET A 222 -7.21 10.48 -10.08
N GLY A 223 -8.33 10.12 -10.70
CA GLY A 223 -9.35 11.06 -11.17
C GLY A 223 -8.82 12.07 -12.21
N GLY A 224 -8.13 11.59 -13.23
CA GLY A 224 -7.55 12.31 -14.35
C GLY A 224 -6.27 13.10 -14.02
N SER A 225 -5.60 12.81 -12.91
CA SER A 225 -4.41 13.58 -12.49
C SER A 225 -3.41 12.74 -11.74
N THR A 226 -2.13 13.01 -11.98
CA THR A 226 -1.04 12.44 -11.18
C THR A 226 -1.00 13.08 -9.80
N ARG A 227 -1.05 12.22 -8.77
CA ARG A 227 -1.13 12.59 -7.36
C ARG A 227 0.19 12.38 -6.63
N ILE A 228 1.05 11.43 -7.01
CA ILE A 228 2.36 11.19 -6.36
C ILE A 228 3.37 10.82 -7.45
N ASP A 229 4.33 11.73 -7.72
CA ASP A 229 5.27 11.64 -8.88
C ASP A 229 6.43 12.67 -8.77
N GLU A 230 7.05 12.86 -7.58
CA GLU A 230 8.39 13.50 -7.32
C GLU A 230 8.46 14.37 -6.02
N PRO A 231 9.66 14.54 -5.41
CA PRO A 231 9.88 15.31 -4.17
C PRO A 231 9.85 16.83 -4.33
N ASN A 232 10.20 17.39 -5.48
CA ASN A 232 10.65 18.79 -5.54
C ASN A 232 9.52 19.85 -5.53
N ASN A 233 8.27 19.41 -5.47
CA ASN A 233 7.06 20.23 -5.22
C ASN A 233 6.08 19.51 -4.26
N SER A 234 6.53 18.47 -3.55
CA SER A 234 5.66 17.42 -3.01
C SER A 234 4.76 17.91 -1.88
N ARG A 235 3.46 18.06 -2.17
CA ARG A 235 2.38 18.12 -1.17
C ARG A 235 2.15 16.77 -0.47
N SER A 236 2.86 15.73 -0.89
CA SER A 236 2.79 14.39 -0.30
C SER A 236 3.77 14.26 0.84
N HIS A 237 3.34 13.63 1.92
CA HIS A 237 4.10 13.37 3.14
C HIS A 237 4.32 11.86 3.34
N PHE A 238 5.21 11.51 4.25
CA PHE A 238 5.39 10.12 4.68
C PHE A 238 4.75 9.92 6.04
N GLU A 239 4.10 8.78 6.22
CA GLU A 239 3.58 8.32 7.50
C GLU A 239 4.27 7.03 7.88
N HIS A 240 4.69 6.95 9.12
CA HIS A 240 5.22 5.75 9.74
C HIS A 240 4.58 5.63 11.10
N VAL A 241 3.79 4.57 11.28
CA VAL A 241 3.15 4.30 12.56
C VAL A 241 3.42 2.84 12.92
N THR A 242 3.64 2.60 14.21
CA THR A 242 3.99 1.29 14.75
C THR A 242 2.92 0.79 15.71
N SER A 243 2.74 -0.53 15.81
CA SER A 243 1.98 -1.11 16.90
C SER A 243 2.64 -0.68 18.23
N LYS A 244 1.83 -0.21 19.19
CA LYS A 244 2.33 0.18 20.52
C LYS A 244 2.44 -1.03 21.43
#